data_AF-A0A9P5U7K0-F1
#
_entry.id   AF-A0A9P5U7K0-F1
#
_cell.length_a   1.000
_cell.length_b   1.000
_cell.length_c   1.000
_cell.angle_alpha   90.00
_cell.angle_beta   90.00
_cell.angle_gamma   90.00
#
_symmetry.space_group_name_H-M   'P 1'
#
loop_
_entity.id
_entity.type
_entity.pdbx_description
1 polymer ?
#
loop_
_entity_poly.entity_id
_entity_poly.type
_entity_poly.pdbx_seq_one_letter_code
_entity_poly.pdbx_strand_id
1 'polypeptide(L)'
;MAQNMSLCIIYAYDYPAWLLDMTQIRAKGVDAVALNIGKDPWQWDQVYSAYQAAAKTNIAVFISFDYTSFSCDVDLTVRWVNGLKDMPAQFTVNGSPMISSFSGSCLGPSGWQQVRERTRGYLMPFLSVDRNLLARDKAYGFLDSWLCWDCAWPQTNTDIDTREDRSYMDILGEGRYATSLSPWFFSHFDYKGTYYRGDDWLLLTRWEELVDMRNDLTFVEMVTWNDFGESSYFGPINPDETQPSGTTWATGFPHTGFFDLSAYYIQAFKTGEYPAITEDVIYFWLRPHPAGVTAFDDPLPKPEHWDWAVDRLWVAAFCADSCTVTLQVGSYSQEFDNLSHGVNKLSIPLKSYGPVTVKVSRDGEDVIDYTPSDFEYRESTMAYNYNAYVGSASASPTKAKSLVEDTFPVEGDSSWL
;
A
#
# COMPACT_ATOMS: atom_id res chain seq x y z
N MET A 1 4.39 -9.57 7.58
CA MET A 1 4.15 -8.50 6.61
C MET A 1 4.75 -7.20 7.13
N ALA A 2 5.41 -6.42 6.27
CA ALA A 2 6.02 -5.16 6.62
C ALA A 2 5.43 -3.99 5.81
N GLN A 3 5.45 -2.79 6.36
CA GLN A 3 5.14 -1.53 5.66
C GLN A 3 6.43 -0.71 5.52
N ASN A 4 6.75 -0.18 4.34
CA ASN A 4 7.93 0.66 4.15
C ASN A 4 7.61 2.14 4.43
N MET A 5 8.39 2.80 5.30
CA MET A 5 8.31 4.25 5.55
C MET A 5 9.59 4.93 5.08
N SER A 6 9.46 5.91 4.20
CA SER A 6 10.55 6.74 3.70
C SER A 6 10.89 7.85 4.70
N LEU A 7 12.09 7.78 5.28
CA LEU A 7 12.69 8.88 6.05
C LEU A 7 13.76 9.63 5.26
N CYS A 8 14.05 9.20 4.03
CA CYS A 8 14.94 9.93 3.11
C CYS A 8 14.42 11.33 2.75
N ILE A 9 13.15 11.63 3.01
CA ILE A 9 12.49 12.80 2.42
C ILE A 9 11.67 13.64 3.42
N ILE A 10 11.59 13.25 4.70
CA ILE A 10 10.70 13.90 5.67
C ILE A 10 11.47 14.37 6.91
N TYR A 11 11.64 15.70 7.04
CA TYR A 11 12.40 16.33 8.12
C TYR A 11 11.54 16.62 9.37
N ALA A 12 10.23 16.80 9.19
CA ALA A 12 9.31 17.29 10.23
C ALA A 12 8.42 16.19 10.83
N TYR A 13 8.93 14.98 10.97
CA TYR A 13 8.19 13.87 11.54
C TYR A 13 8.44 13.83 13.06
N ASP A 14 7.44 14.10 13.89
CA ASP A 14 7.62 14.13 15.34
C ASP A 14 7.13 12.84 16.03
N TYR A 15 7.38 12.72 17.34
CA TYR A 15 6.98 11.52 18.08
C TYR A 15 5.46 11.27 18.06
N PRO A 16 4.57 12.28 18.22
CA PRO A 16 3.14 12.11 17.98
C PRO A 16 2.78 11.57 16.60
N ALA A 17 3.39 12.07 15.52
CA ALA A 17 3.18 11.54 14.18
C ALA A 17 3.62 10.07 14.06
N TRP A 18 4.75 9.69 14.66
CA TRP A 18 5.18 8.29 14.76
C TRP A 18 4.17 7.42 15.48
N LEU A 19 3.67 7.88 16.62
CA LEU A 19 2.70 7.13 17.40
C LEU A 19 1.38 6.94 16.62
N LEU A 20 0.91 7.99 15.93
CA LEU A 20 -0.31 7.95 15.14
C LEU A 20 -0.18 6.93 14.01
N ASP A 21 0.84 7.05 13.17
CA ASP A 21 0.97 6.22 11.98
C ASP A 21 1.25 4.77 12.34
N MET A 22 2.10 4.52 13.34
CA MET A 22 2.31 3.15 13.83
C MET A 22 1.05 2.53 14.42
N THR A 23 0.17 3.33 15.05
CA THR A 23 -1.12 2.85 15.53
C THR A 23 -2.03 2.48 14.36
N GLN A 24 -2.10 3.32 13.33
CA GLN A 24 -2.90 3.07 12.13
C GLN A 24 -2.40 1.84 11.36
N ILE A 25 -1.09 1.75 11.12
CA ILE A 25 -0.44 0.62 10.46
C ILE A 25 -0.75 -0.68 11.22
N ARG A 26 -0.55 -0.67 12.54
CA ARG A 26 -0.76 -1.86 13.37
C ARG A 26 -2.22 -2.32 13.39
N ALA A 27 -3.16 -1.37 13.35
CA ALA A 27 -4.60 -1.65 13.40
C ALA A 27 -5.09 -2.48 12.20
N LYS A 28 -4.39 -2.43 11.05
CA LYS A 28 -4.74 -3.21 9.86
C LYS A 28 -3.96 -4.52 9.72
N GLY A 29 -3.21 -4.90 10.75
CA GLY A 29 -2.60 -6.24 10.84
C GLY A 29 -1.17 -6.35 10.30
N VAL A 30 -0.53 -5.23 9.93
CA VAL A 30 0.90 -5.17 9.60
C VAL A 30 1.73 -5.46 10.86
N ASP A 31 2.81 -6.23 10.70
CA ASP A 31 3.63 -6.73 11.81
C ASP A 31 4.83 -5.83 12.12
N ALA A 32 5.41 -5.21 11.09
CA ALA A 32 6.61 -4.41 11.21
C ALA A 32 6.64 -3.21 10.25
N VAL A 33 7.43 -2.19 10.57
CA VAL A 33 7.74 -1.08 9.66
C VAL A 33 9.21 -1.11 9.26
N ALA A 34 9.49 -1.08 7.96
CA ALA A 34 10.82 -0.89 7.40
C ALA A 34 11.12 0.61 7.35
N LEU A 35 12.10 1.08 8.12
CA LEU A 35 12.52 2.48 8.19
C LEU A 35 13.58 2.73 7.12
N ASN A 36 13.17 3.30 5.98
CA ASN A 36 14.08 3.64 4.88
C ASN A 36 14.89 4.90 5.22
N ILE A 37 16.22 4.80 5.22
CA ILE A 37 17.12 5.86 5.69
C ILE A 37 18.27 6.17 4.74
N GLY A 38 18.66 7.46 4.71
CA GLY A 38 19.77 7.99 3.94
C GLY A 38 20.94 8.45 4.84
N LYS A 39 21.80 9.30 4.30
CA LYS A 39 23.04 9.73 4.97
C LYS A 39 22.90 10.83 6.02
N ASP A 40 21.74 11.49 6.14
CA ASP A 40 21.67 12.75 6.86
C ASP A 40 21.64 12.54 8.38
N PRO A 41 22.43 13.31 9.18
CA PRO A 41 22.59 13.03 10.61
C PRO A 41 21.29 13.04 11.42
N TRP A 42 20.31 13.87 11.05
CA TRP A 42 19.03 13.98 11.73
C TRP A 42 18.17 12.71 11.62
N GLN A 43 18.44 11.85 10.62
CA GLN A 43 17.71 10.60 10.43
C GLN A 43 17.96 9.60 11.56
N TRP A 44 19.12 9.69 12.24
CA TRP A 44 19.40 8.86 13.41
C TRP A 44 18.39 9.14 14.53
N ASP A 45 18.14 10.40 14.83
CA ASP A 45 17.20 10.82 15.87
C ASP A 45 15.76 10.44 15.50
N GLN A 46 15.41 10.51 14.21
CA GLN A 46 14.12 10.04 13.71
C GLN A 46 13.93 8.54 13.87
N VAL A 47 14.93 7.74 13.50
CA VAL A 47 14.88 6.29 13.73
C VAL A 47 14.75 5.99 15.22
N TYR A 48 15.52 6.65 16.08
CA TYR A 48 15.39 6.45 17.52
C TYR A 48 13.98 6.79 18.04
N SER A 49 13.39 7.90 17.58
CA SER A 49 12.00 8.28 17.87
C SER A 49 10.99 7.23 17.39
N ALA A 50 11.19 6.69 16.19
CA ALA A 50 10.36 5.62 15.63
C ALA A 50 10.39 4.36 16.51
N TYR A 51 11.57 3.90 16.94
CA TYR A 51 11.67 2.74 17.86
C TYR A 51 10.93 2.99 19.18
N GLN A 52 11.00 4.20 19.73
CA GLN A 52 10.27 4.55 20.95
C GLN A 52 8.75 4.51 20.76
N ALA A 53 8.25 5.04 19.64
CA ALA A 53 6.82 4.99 19.31
C ALA A 53 6.35 3.55 19.04
N ALA A 54 7.14 2.75 18.32
CA ALA A 54 6.85 1.35 18.00
C ALA A 54 6.69 0.51 19.28
N ALA A 55 7.54 0.75 20.26
CA ALA A 55 7.46 0.14 21.57
C ALA A 55 6.16 0.47 22.33
N LYS A 56 5.48 1.58 22.01
CA LYS A 56 4.18 1.96 22.60
C LYS A 56 2.98 1.39 21.84
N THR A 57 3.12 1.12 20.55
CA THR A 57 2.03 0.61 19.70
C THR A 57 2.08 -0.91 19.51
N ASN A 58 3.15 -1.56 19.98
CA ASN A 58 3.37 -3.00 19.82
C ASN A 58 3.40 -3.44 18.34
N ILE A 59 3.93 -2.56 17.48
CA ILE A 59 4.43 -2.90 16.15
C ILE A 59 5.95 -3.06 16.22
N ALA A 60 6.52 -3.91 15.37
CA ALA A 60 7.97 -3.98 15.25
C ALA A 60 8.51 -2.96 14.24
N VAL A 61 9.80 -2.66 14.29
CA VAL A 61 10.51 -1.81 13.34
C VAL A 61 11.85 -2.44 12.99
N PHE A 62 12.33 -2.19 11.78
CA PHE A 62 13.70 -2.53 11.37
C PHE A 62 14.23 -1.51 10.38
N ILE A 63 15.54 -1.49 10.21
CA ILE A 63 16.19 -0.53 9.33
C ILE A 63 16.26 -1.05 7.89
N SER A 64 15.94 -0.16 6.95
CA SER A 64 16.17 -0.34 5.51
C SER A 64 17.15 0.73 5.02
N PHE A 65 18.38 0.34 4.72
CA PHE A 65 19.39 1.29 4.24
C PHE A 65 19.13 1.63 2.77
N ASP A 66 18.93 2.90 2.44
CA ASP A 66 18.89 3.34 1.05
C ASP A 66 20.30 3.67 0.59
N TYR A 67 21.01 2.72 -0.01
CA TYR A 67 22.39 2.93 -0.48
C TYR A 67 22.51 3.81 -1.73
N THR A 68 21.41 4.35 -2.26
CA THR A 68 21.49 5.45 -3.24
C THR A 68 21.75 6.79 -2.57
N SER A 69 21.43 6.91 -1.27
CA SER A 69 21.67 8.10 -0.44
C SER A 69 22.68 7.83 0.69
N PHE A 70 22.55 6.70 1.38
CA PHE A 70 23.41 6.22 2.45
C PHE A 70 24.82 5.87 1.93
N SER A 71 25.83 6.08 2.77
CA SER A 71 27.21 5.76 2.40
C SER A 71 27.42 4.25 2.28
N CYS A 72 28.06 3.81 1.20
CA CYS A 72 28.50 2.42 1.00
C CYS A 72 29.69 2.08 1.92
N ASP A 73 29.44 2.07 3.23
CA ASP A 73 30.42 1.88 4.29
C ASP A 73 29.93 0.78 5.25
N VAL A 74 30.69 -0.31 5.32
CA VAL A 74 30.40 -1.46 6.18
C VAL A 74 30.48 -1.09 7.66
N ASP A 75 31.46 -0.29 8.08
CA ASP A 75 31.62 0.12 9.48
C ASP A 75 30.47 1.01 9.93
N LEU A 76 30.02 1.92 9.06
CA LEU A 76 28.87 2.77 9.33
C LEU A 76 27.59 1.93 9.42
N THR A 77 27.37 1.01 8.47
CA THR A 77 26.21 0.08 8.48
C THR A 77 26.18 -0.74 9.78
N VAL A 78 27.31 -1.36 10.14
CA VAL A 78 27.45 -2.15 11.37
C VAL A 78 27.23 -1.31 12.62
N ARG A 79 27.71 -0.06 12.65
CA ARG A 79 27.49 0.87 13.76
C ARG A 79 26.01 1.17 13.95
N TRP A 80 25.29 1.46 12.87
CA TRP A 80 23.85 1.75 12.94
C TRP A 80 23.08 0.55 13.46
N VAL A 81 23.30 -0.63 12.88
CA VAL A 81 22.63 -1.86 13.32
C VAL A 81 22.92 -2.17 14.78
N ASN A 82 24.19 -2.10 15.21
CA ASN A 82 24.55 -2.41 16.60
C ASN A 82 24.02 -1.37 17.61
N GLY A 83 23.75 -0.13 17.19
CA GLY A 83 23.13 0.87 18.05
C GLY A 83 21.61 0.70 18.22
N LEU A 84 20.95 -0.03 17.32
CA LEU A 84 19.49 -0.20 17.29
C LEU A 84 19.02 -1.60 17.68
N LYS A 85 19.83 -2.65 17.42
CA LYS A 85 19.39 -4.06 17.53
C LYS A 85 18.87 -4.49 18.91
N ASP A 86 19.29 -3.80 19.97
CA ASP A 86 18.88 -4.08 21.35
C ASP A 86 17.76 -3.15 21.83
N MET A 87 17.27 -2.25 20.98
CA MET A 87 16.14 -1.38 21.29
C MET A 87 14.82 -2.16 21.34
N PRO A 88 13.87 -1.73 22.21
CA PRO A 88 12.51 -2.26 22.18
C PRO A 88 11.88 -2.12 20.79
N ALA A 89 11.02 -3.08 20.42
CA ALA A 89 10.37 -3.16 19.11
C ALA A 89 11.28 -3.46 17.90
N GLN A 90 12.57 -3.76 18.07
CA GLN A 90 13.39 -4.31 16.99
C GLN A 90 12.72 -5.59 16.43
N PHE A 91 12.43 -5.58 15.12
CA PHE A 91 11.98 -6.79 14.43
C PHE A 91 13.16 -7.77 14.33
N THR A 92 12.94 -8.99 14.81
CA THR A 92 13.95 -10.05 14.76
C THR A 92 13.40 -11.30 14.12
N VAL A 93 14.26 -12.02 13.40
CA VAL A 93 13.96 -13.33 12.82
C VAL A 93 14.88 -14.34 13.49
N ASN A 94 14.31 -15.31 14.21
CA ASN A 94 15.08 -16.29 15.01
C ASN A 94 16.10 -15.65 15.97
N GLY A 95 15.75 -14.48 16.53
CA GLY A 95 16.61 -13.71 17.45
C GLY A 95 17.68 -12.84 16.76
N SER A 96 17.79 -12.86 15.44
CA SER A 96 18.67 -11.98 14.67
C SER A 96 17.95 -10.69 14.25
N PRO A 97 18.54 -9.50 14.41
CA PRO A 97 17.93 -8.25 13.96
C PRO A 97 17.77 -8.26 12.44
N MET A 98 16.58 -7.90 11.96
CA MET A 98 16.30 -7.75 10.54
C MET A 98 17.05 -6.55 9.97
N ILE A 99 17.69 -6.74 8.82
CA ILE A 99 18.40 -5.70 8.07
C ILE A 99 17.98 -5.80 6.62
N SER A 100 17.38 -4.73 6.09
CA SER A 100 17.06 -4.61 4.67
C SER A 100 17.78 -3.43 4.03
N SER A 101 17.63 -3.31 2.72
CA SER A 101 18.12 -2.16 1.98
C SER A 101 17.34 -1.94 0.69
N PHE A 102 17.33 -0.69 0.25
CA PHE A 102 17.15 -0.35 -1.16
C PHE A 102 18.54 -0.14 -1.77
N SER A 103 18.83 -0.83 -2.89
CA SER A 103 20.19 -0.97 -3.43
C SER A 103 21.18 -1.59 -2.42
N GLY A 104 22.49 -1.37 -2.62
CA GLY A 104 23.55 -1.87 -1.75
C GLY A 104 24.54 -2.81 -2.41
N SER A 105 24.45 -2.99 -3.73
CA SER A 105 25.45 -3.73 -4.53
C SER A 105 26.87 -3.17 -4.40
N CYS A 106 27.00 -1.88 -4.05
CA CYS A 106 28.28 -1.22 -3.80
C CYS A 106 29.09 -1.81 -2.63
N LEU A 107 28.45 -2.45 -1.64
CA LEU A 107 29.16 -3.16 -0.57
C LEU A 107 29.77 -4.48 -1.08
N GLY A 108 29.22 -5.03 -2.16
CA GLY A 108 29.54 -6.34 -2.69
C GLY A 108 29.26 -7.48 -1.70
N PRO A 109 29.51 -8.74 -2.12
CA PRO A 109 29.32 -9.90 -1.25
C PRO A 109 30.16 -9.84 0.02
N SER A 110 31.43 -9.40 -0.08
CA SER A 110 32.33 -9.28 1.07
C SER A 110 31.83 -8.29 2.11
N GLY A 111 31.30 -7.13 1.69
CA GLY A 111 30.77 -6.13 2.61
C GLY A 111 29.52 -6.64 3.33
N TRP A 112 28.57 -7.22 2.60
CA TRP A 112 27.37 -7.81 3.21
C TRP A 112 27.68 -8.99 4.14
N GLN A 113 28.69 -9.81 3.80
CA GLN A 113 29.15 -10.88 4.69
C GLN A 113 29.72 -10.31 6.00
N GLN A 114 30.54 -9.26 5.92
CA GLN A 114 31.03 -8.58 7.12
C GLN A 114 29.91 -7.96 7.95
N VAL A 115 28.88 -7.37 7.32
CA VAL A 115 27.68 -6.89 8.03
C VAL A 115 27.04 -8.04 8.80
N ARG A 116 26.80 -9.18 8.15
CA ARG A 116 26.22 -10.37 8.80
C ARG A 116 27.05 -10.83 9.99
N GLU A 117 28.35 -11.02 9.80
CA GLU A 117 29.26 -11.56 10.84
C GLU A 117 29.36 -10.63 12.06
N ARG A 118 29.39 -9.31 11.84
CA ARG A 118 29.60 -8.31 12.89
C ARG A 118 28.33 -7.86 13.60
N THR A 119 27.16 -8.10 13.01
CA THR A 119 25.85 -7.75 13.60
C THR A 119 25.08 -8.97 14.06
N ARG A 120 25.36 -10.15 13.47
CA ARG A 120 24.54 -11.37 13.54
C ARG A 120 23.12 -11.14 13.03
N GLY A 121 22.94 -10.21 12.10
CA GLY A 121 21.65 -9.85 11.53
C GLY A 121 21.12 -10.85 10.50
N TYR A 122 19.80 -10.83 10.33
CA TYR A 122 19.09 -11.48 9.24
C TYR A 122 19.06 -10.52 8.05
N LEU A 123 19.65 -10.93 6.92
CA LEU A 123 19.80 -10.06 5.76
C LEU A 123 18.70 -10.29 4.72
N MET A 124 17.93 -9.25 4.42
CA MET A 124 16.94 -9.20 3.33
C MET A 124 17.10 -7.92 2.49
N PRO A 125 18.19 -7.78 1.73
CA PRO A 125 18.39 -6.61 0.89
C PRO A 125 17.62 -6.71 -0.43
N PHE A 126 17.33 -5.56 -1.03
CA PHE A 126 17.15 -5.42 -2.47
C PHE A 126 18.42 -4.78 -3.04
N LEU A 127 19.29 -5.53 -3.72
CA LEU A 127 20.60 -5.00 -4.15
C LEU A 127 20.58 -4.27 -5.51
N SER A 128 19.43 -4.23 -6.20
CA SER A 128 19.30 -3.69 -7.56
C SER A 128 20.36 -4.27 -8.53
N VAL A 129 20.56 -5.59 -8.51
CA VAL A 129 21.50 -6.29 -9.41
C VAL A 129 20.76 -7.08 -10.48
N ASP A 130 21.43 -7.31 -11.62
CA ASP A 130 20.92 -8.19 -12.67
C ASP A 130 20.61 -9.59 -12.10
N ARG A 131 19.39 -10.06 -12.33
CA ARG A 131 18.93 -11.40 -11.91
C ARG A 131 19.84 -12.53 -12.43
N ASN A 132 20.41 -12.39 -13.62
CA ASN A 132 21.38 -13.36 -14.16
C ASN A 132 22.69 -13.36 -13.36
N LEU A 133 23.09 -12.21 -12.83
CA LEU A 133 24.23 -12.14 -11.93
C LEU A 133 23.89 -12.86 -10.63
N LEU A 134 22.71 -12.63 -10.05
CA LEU A 134 22.25 -13.35 -8.85
C LEU A 134 22.19 -14.88 -9.08
N ALA A 135 21.75 -15.32 -10.25
CA ALA A 135 21.67 -16.74 -10.60
C ALA A 135 23.04 -17.44 -10.72
N ARG A 136 24.05 -16.71 -11.20
CA ARG A 136 25.40 -17.25 -11.43
C ARG A 136 26.32 -17.06 -10.23
N ASP A 137 26.13 -15.96 -9.51
CA ASP A 137 27.00 -15.53 -8.44
C ASP A 137 26.52 -16.08 -7.09
N LYS A 138 27.03 -17.27 -6.76
CA LYS A 138 26.82 -17.89 -5.45
C LYS A 138 27.41 -17.07 -4.30
N ALA A 139 28.16 -15.99 -4.55
CA ALA A 139 28.73 -15.17 -3.51
C ALA A 139 27.65 -14.53 -2.61
N TYR A 140 26.43 -14.30 -3.11
CA TYR A 140 25.30 -13.83 -2.29
C TYR A 140 24.48 -14.96 -1.64
N GLY A 141 24.94 -16.22 -1.74
CA GLY A 141 24.27 -17.38 -1.16
C GLY A 141 24.12 -17.34 0.36
N PHE A 142 24.85 -16.45 1.05
CA PHE A 142 24.75 -16.26 2.49
C PHE A 142 23.62 -15.29 2.91
N LEU A 143 22.97 -14.57 1.99
CA LEU A 143 21.82 -13.72 2.34
C LEU A 143 20.67 -14.59 2.83
N ASP A 144 19.97 -14.17 3.89
CA ASP A 144 18.91 -15.00 4.47
C ASP A 144 17.64 -14.96 3.62
N SER A 145 17.31 -13.79 3.06
CA SER A 145 16.23 -13.61 2.10
C SER A 145 16.60 -12.55 1.06
N TRP A 146 15.83 -12.48 -0.02
CA TRP A 146 15.93 -11.45 -1.05
C TRP A 146 14.61 -10.68 -1.12
N LEU A 147 14.65 -9.35 -1.09
CA LEU A 147 13.48 -8.52 -1.36
C LEU A 147 13.42 -8.18 -2.85
N CYS A 148 12.33 -8.52 -3.53
CA CYS A 148 12.05 -7.95 -4.84
C CYS A 148 11.31 -6.62 -4.69
N TRP A 149 12.03 -5.50 -4.68
CA TRP A 149 11.41 -4.17 -4.62
C TRP A 149 10.59 -3.86 -5.88
N ASP A 150 11.16 -4.13 -7.06
CA ASP A 150 10.56 -3.85 -8.37
C ASP A 150 9.33 -4.73 -8.69
N CYS A 151 9.01 -5.71 -7.84
CA CYS A 151 7.79 -6.51 -7.94
C CYS A 151 6.54 -5.79 -7.40
N ALA A 152 6.69 -4.56 -6.89
CA ALA A 152 5.58 -3.81 -6.30
C ALA A 152 4.55 -3.32 -7.34
N TRP A 153 4.97 -3.13 -8.60
CA TRP A 153 4.13 -2.65 -9.70
C TRP A 153 4.61 -3.24 -11.05
N PRO A 154 3.78 -3.23 -12.10
CA PRO A 154 4.19 -3.69 -13.42
C PRO A 154 5.32 -2.83 -14.01
N GLN A 155 6.39 -3.49 -14.45
CA GLN A 155 7.52 -2.83 -15.11
C GLN A 155 7.29 -2.59 -16.62
N THR A 156 6.20 -3.13 -17.16
CA THR A 156 5.81 -3.03 -18.57
C THR A 156 4.33 -2.72 -18.70
N ASN A 157 3.87 -2.40 -19.92
CA ASN A 157 2.45 -2.21 -20.25
C ASN A 157 1.69 -3.55 -20.27
N THR A 158 1.67 -4.25 -19.14
CA THR A 158 0.98 -5.52 -18.89
C THR A 158 0.43 -5.49 -17.48
N ASP A 159 -0.59 -6.30 -17.22
CA ASP A 159 -1.10 -6.46 -15.86
C ASP A 159 -0.02 -7.14 -15.00
N ILE A 160 -0.05 -6.95 -13.69
CA ILE A 160 0.90 -7.61 -12.80
C ILE A 160 0.69 -9.13 -12.83
N ASP A 161 1.78 -9.89 -12.75
CA ASP A 161 1.73 -11.34 -12.62
C ASP A 161 2.82 -11.88 -11.68
N THR A 162 2.73 -13.16 -11.31
CA THR A 162 3.74 -13.86 -10.49
C THR A 162 5.01 -14.30 -11.22
N ARG A 163 5.22 -13.93 -12.50
CA ARG A 163 6.33 -14.47 -13.30
C ARG A 163 7.68 -14.03 -12.78
N GLU A 164 7.79 -12.75 -12.44
CA GLU A 164 9.02 -12.19 -11.87
C GLU A 164 9.28 -12.82 -10.48
N ASP A 165 8.26 -13.00 -9.65
CA ASP A 165 8.42 -13.70 -8.36
C ASP A 165 8.96 -15.11 -8.53
N ARG A 166 8.33 -15.92 -9.39
CA ARG A 166 8.74 -17.31 -9.64
C ARG A 166 10.17 -17.38 -10.17
N SER A 167 10.56 -16.44 -11.02
CA SER A 167 11.93 -16.39 -11.54
C SER A 167 12.98 -16.17 -10.44
N TYR A 168 12.67 -15.37 -9.42
CA TYR A 168 13.55 -15.16 -8.27
C TYR A 168 13.54 -16.40 -7.37
N MET A 169 12.38 -17.01 -7.13
CA MET A 169 12.26 -18.25 -6.36
C MET A 169 13.09 -19.39 -6.97
N ASP A 170 13.05 -19.56 -8.30
CA ASP A 170 13.84 -20.56 -9.02
C ASP A 170 15.36 -20.39 -8.81
N ILE A 171 15.81 -19.14 -8.62
CA ILE A 171 17.22 -18.80 -8.39
C ILE A 171 17.61 -18.99 -6.92
N LEU A 172 16.77 -18.52 -6.01
CA LEU A 172 17.10 -18.40 -4.59
C LEU A 172 16.92 -19.71 -3.82
N GLY A 173 16.00 -20.55 -4.29
CA GLY A 173 15.50 -21.74 -3.58
C GLY A 173 14.41 -21.40 -2.57
N GLU A 174 13.89 -22.45 -1.94
CA GLU A 174 12.78 -22.36 -0.99
C GLU A 174 13.11 -21.47 0.22
N GLY A 175 12.11 -20.70 0.68
CA GLY A 175 12.17 -19.96 1.95
C GLY A 175 13.16 -18.80 1.98
N ARG A 176 13.54 -18.24 0.82
CA ARG A 176 14.49 -17.13 0.70
C ARG A 176 13.99 -15.95 -0.12
N TYR A 177 12.71 -15.94 -0.46
CA TYR A 177 12.12 -14.91 -1.30
C TYR A 177 11.08 -14.09 -0.54
N ALA A 178 11.32 -12.79 -0.49
CA ALA A 178 10.35 -11.77 -0.09
C ALA A 178 10.02 -10.91 -1.31
N THR A 179 8.79 -10.40 -1.33
CA THR A 179 8.31 -9.56 -2.43
C THR A 179 7.59 -8.34 -1.87
N SER A 180 7.21 -7.45 -2.78
CA SER A 180 6.54 -6.21 -2.46
C SER A 180 5.22 -6.06 -3.22
N LEU A 181 4.42 -5.10 -2.78
CA LEU A 181 3.24 -4.61 -3.48
C LEU A 181 3.07 -3.10 -3.22
N SER A 182 2.55 -2.40 -4.22
CA SER A 182 2.20 -0.98 -4.16
C SER A 182 0.83 -0.76 -4.76
N PRO A 183 0.05 0.24 -4.32
CA PRO A 183 -1.25 0.49 -4.91
C PRO A 183 -1.13 1.23 -6.23
N TRP A 184 -0.09 2.05 -6.39
CA TRP A 184 0.06 3.00 -7.48
C TRP A 184 1.52 3.47 -7.61
N PHE A 185 1.90 4.00 -8.78
CA PHE A 185 3.16 4.70 -8.93
C PHE A 185 3.05 5.82 -9.96
N PHE A 186 3.36 7.03 -9.53
CA PHE A 186 3.47 8.19 -10.40
C PHE A 186 4.37 9.25 -9.75
N SER A 187 5.32 9.77 -10.52
CA SER A 187 6.09 10.95 -10.16
C SER A 187 6.12 11.95 -11.31
N HIS A 188 6.30 13.24 -11.00
CA HIS A 188 6.35 14.32 -11.99
C HIS A 188 7.35 15.42 -11.61
N PHE A 189 8.57 15.00 -11.25
CA PHE A 189 9.69 15.90 -11.03
C PHE A 189 10.38 16.25 -12.36
N ASP A 190 11.08 17.38 -12.41
CA ASP A 190 11.88 17.79 -13.58
C ASP A 190 13.01 16.81 -13.93
N TYR A 191 13.46 16.00 -12.96
CA TYR A 191 14.43 14.92 -13.14
C TYR A 191 13.80 13.52 -13.18
N LYS A 192 12.49 13.36 -12.92
CA LYS A 192 11.81 12.05 -12.83
C LYS A 192 10.29 12.18 -13.06
N GLY A 193 9.86 11.91 -14.29
CA GLY A 193 8.45 11.93 -14.69
C GLY A 193 8.01 10.60 -15.31
N THR A 194 7.40 9.72 -14.54
CA THR A 194 7.02 8.38 -15.00
C THR A 194 5.72 7.92 -14.34
N TYR A 195 4.87 7.27 -15.14
CA TYR A 195 3.73 6.48 -14.68
C TYR A 195 4.05 4.97 -14.81
N TYR A 196 3.66 4.16 -13.84
CA TYR A 196 3.53 2.71 -14.03
C TYR A 196 2.07 2.32 -13.86
N ARG A 197 1.64 1.25 -14.54
CA ARG A 197 0.24 0.82 -14.52
C ARG A 197 -0.22 0.50 -13.11
N GLY A 198 -1.04 1.37 -12.53
CA GLY A 198 -1.84 1.10 -11.33
C GLY A 198 -3.33 0.87 -11.64
N ASP A 199 -3.74 1.16 -12.87
CA ASP A 199 -5.12 1.11 -13.36
C ASP A 199 -5.47 -0.23 -14.03
N ASP A 200 -5.62 -1.27 -13.20
CA ASP A 200 -6.33 -2.51 -13.54
C ASP A 200 -6.53 -3.38 -12.28
N TRP A 201 -7.15 -2.80 -11.25
CA TRP A 201 -7.24 -3.43 -9.92
C TRP A 201 -5.89 -3.97 -9.39
N LEU A 202 -4.77 -3.31 -9.74
CA LEU A 202 -3.39 -3.72 -9.44
C LEU A 202 -3.27 -4.30 -8.03
N LEU A 203 -3.68 -3.52 -7.04
CA LEU A 203 -3.55 -3.87 -5.63
C LEU A 203 -4.31 -5.15 -5.26
N LEU A 204 -5.54 -5.33 -5.76
CA LEU A 204 -6.37 -6.50 -5.46
C LEU A 204 -5.79 -7.74 -6.15
N THR A 205 -5.50 -7.63 -7.45
CA THR A 205 -4.89 -8.70 -8.23
C THR A 205 -3.58 -9.15 -7.57
N ARG A 206 -2.71 -8.20 -7.21
CA ARG A 206 -1.46 -8.53 -6.53
C ARG A 206 -1.69 -9.21 -5.19
N TRP A 207 -2.63 -8.73 -4.37
CA TRP A 207 -2.95 -9.39 -3.11
C TRP A 207 -3.47 -10.81 -3.28
N GLU A 208 -4.36 -11.06 -4.25
CA GLU A 208 -4.87 -12.39 -4.59
C GLU A 208 -3.72 -13.34 -4.93
N GLU A 209 -2.79 -12.92 -5.78
CA GLU A 209 -1.59 -13.69 -6.12
C GLU A 209 -0.72 -14.00 -4.90
N LEU A 210 -0.50 -13.01 -4.04
CA LEU A 210 0.34 -13.16 -2.85
C LEU A 210 -0.30 -14.09 -1.80
N VAL A 211 -1.63 -14.10 -1.69
CA VAL A 211 -2.35 -15.07 -0.86
C VAL A 211 -2.17 -16.48 -1.42
N ASP A 212 -2.27 -16.66 -2.74
CA ASP A 212 -2.12 -17.97 -3.39
C ASP A 212 -0.70 -18.56 -3.21
N MET A 213 0.33 -17.71 -3.26
CA MET A 213 1.73 -18.14 -3.10
C MET A 213 2.28 -17.94 -1.67
N ARG A 214 1.42 -17.68 -0.68
CA ARG A 214 1.81 -17.31 0.69
C ARG A 214 2.81 -18.27 1.36
N ASN A 215 2.77 -19.55 1.01
CA ASN A 215 3.63 -20.57 1.62
C ASN A 215 5.06 -20.56 1.04
N ASP A 216 5.27 -19.90 -0.10
CA ASP A 216 6.56 -19.79 -0.78
C ASP A 216 7.31 -18.50 -0.39
N LEU A 217 6.64 -17.60 0.34
CA LEU A 217 7.14 -16.27 0.70
C LEU A 217 7.69 -16.22 2.12
N THR A 218 8.81 -15.53 2.32
CA THR A 218 9.32 -15.19 3.67
C THR A 218 8.58 -13.97 4.23
N PHE A 219 8.47 -12.92 3.42
CA PHE A 219 7.83 -11.66 3.79
C PHE A 219 7.16 -11.01 2.57
N VAL A 220 6.16 -10.17 2.87
CA VAL A 220 5.56 -9.23 1.94
C VAL A 220 5.76 -7.83 2.50
N GLU A 221 6.28 -6.92 1.67
CA GLU A 221 6.49 -5.50 2.00
C GLU A 221 5.53 -4.60 1.22
N MET A 222 4.73 -3.81 1.93
CA MET A 222 3.86 -2.79 1.34
C MET A 222 4.68 -1.52 1.10
N VAL A 223 4.79 -1.13 -0.16
CA VAL A 223 5.61 -0.02 -0.65
C VAL A 223 4.66 1.04 -1.17
N THR A 224 4.52 2.21 -0.55
CA THR A 224 5.12 2.67 0.72
C THR A 224 4.05 3.29 1.61
N TRP A 225 4.38 3.68 2.84
CA TRP A 225 3.43 4.36 3.71
C TRP A 225 3.32 5.84 3.37
N ASN A 226 4.43 6.51 3.06
CA ASN A 226 4.51 7.97 2.98
C ASN A 226 5.39 8.49 1.83
N ASP A 227 5.66 7.69 0.79
CA ASP A 227 6.32 8.23 -0.41
C ASP A 227 5.30 8.93 -1.32
N PHE A 228 4.99 10.17 -0.95
CA PHE A 228 4.09 11.05 -1.68
C PHE A 228 4.65 11.49 -3.04
N GLY A 229 5.98 11.58 -3.17
CA GLY A 229 6.62 11.98 -4.42
C GLY A 229 6.46 10.94 -5.53
N GLU A 230 6.38 9.66 -5.16
CA GLU A 230 6.21 8.56 -6.12
C GLU A 230 4.78 8.02 -6.16
N SER A 231 3.87 8.65 -5.42
CA SER A 231 2.46 8.26 -5.34
C SER A 231 2.24 6.80 -4.88
N SER A 232 3.22 6.18 -4.23
CA SER A 232 3.12 4.79 -3.76
C SER A 232 2.55 4.67 -2.35
N TYR A 233 2.23 5.80 -1.71
CA TYR A 233 1.80 5.88 -0.32
C TYR A 233 0.46 5.17 -0.05
N PHE A 234 0.36 4.58 1.14
CA PHE A 234 -0.86 4.03 1.75
C PHE A 234 -1.38 4.92 2.89
N GLY A 235 -0.49 5.67 3.53
CA GLY A 235 -0.76 6.50 4.69
C GLY A 235 -1.53 7.78 4.34
N PRO A 236 -2.13 8.43 5.36
CA PRO A 236 -2.78 9.70 5.17
C PRO A 236 -1.77 10.81 4.85
N ILE A 237 -2.16 11.76 4.00
CA ILE A 237 -1.39 12.98 3.79
C ILE A 237 -1.72 13.94 4.93
N ASN A 238 -0.82 14.08 5.89
CA ASN A 238 -0.98 15.04 6.97
C ASN A 238 -0.58 16.44 6.49
N PRO A 239 -1.37 17.51 6.79
CA PRO A 239 -1.04 18.87 6.35
C PRO A 239 0.32 19.39 6.83
N ASP A 240 0.77 18.88 7.98
CA ASP A 240 2.04 19.26 8.61
C ASP A 240 3.22 18.38 8.15
N GLU A 241 2.96 17.31 7.39
CA GLU A 241 3.99 16.41 6.89
C GLU A 241 4.67 16.99 5.63
N THR A 242 6.00 17.00 5.66
CA THR A 242 6.78 17.51 4.53
C THR A 242 6.84 16.49 3.41
N GLN A 243 6.23 16.82 2.27
CA GLN A 243 6.43 16.11 1.01
C GLN A 243 7.80 16.45 0.40
N PRO A 244 8.35 15.60 -0.48
CA PRO A 244 9.51 15.96 -1.29
C PRO A 244 9.31 17.32 -1.98
N SER A 245 10.32 18.18 -1.93
CA SER A 245 10.24 19.50 -2.56
C SER A 245 9.88 19.38 -4.03
N GLY A 246 8.88 20.15 -4.47
CA GLY A 246 8.36 20.10 -5.85
C GLY A 246 7.22 19.12 -6.09
N THR A 247 6.80 18.33 -5.09
CA THR A 247 5.60 17.47 -5.20
C THR A 247 4.35 18.35 -5.27
N THR A 248 3.62 18.28 -6.39
CA THR A 248 2.38 19.04 -6.62
C THR A 248 1.16 18.16 -6.89
N TRP A 249 1.34 16.83 -6.94
CA TRP A 249 0.33 15.86 -7.37
C TRP A 249 -0.27 15.00 -6.25
N ALA A 250 0.29 15.02 -5.04
CA ALA A 250 -0.22 14.21 -3.92
C ALA A 250 -1.32 14.90 -3.12
N THR A 251 -1.20 16.21 -2.85
CA THR A 251 -2.20 16.97 -2.07
C THR A 251 -3.60 16.88 -2.69
N GLY A 252 -4.58 16.42 -1.92
CA GLY A 252 -5.96 16.20 -2.40
C GLY A 252 -6.20 14.83 -3.06
N PHE A 253 -5.21 13.94 -3.07
CA PHE A 253 -5.30 12.59 -3.60
C PHE A 253 -5.12 11.57 -2.47
N PRO A 254 -6.16 11.33 -1.64
CA PRO A 254 -6.05 10.38 -0.54
C PRO A 254 -5.89 8.94 -1.07
N HIS A 255 -5.06 8.13 -0.41
CA HIS A 255 -4.85 6.70 -0.69
C HIS A 255 -5.28 5.77 0.45
N THR A 256 -5.83 6.30 1.55
CA THR A 256 -6.19 5.49 2.74
C THR A 256 -7.21 4.40 2.43
N GLY A 257 -8.07 4.59 1.42
CA GLY A 257 -8.97 3.54 0.93
C GLY A 257 -8.23 2.29 0.44
N PHE A 258 -7.04 2.44 -0.17
CA PHE A 258 -6.18 1.31 -0.54
C PHE A 258 -5.63 0.58 0.68
N PHE A 259 -5.32 1.29 1.76
CA PHE A 259 -4.87 0.67 2.99
C PHE A 259 -6.01 -0.06 3.71
N ASP A 260 -7.18 0.57 3.77
CA ASP A 260 -8.38 -0.01 4.36
C ASP A 260 -8.79 -1.31 3.68
N LEU A 261 -8.85 -1.35 2.34
CA LEU A 261 -9.17 -2.57 1.60
C LEU A 261 -8.08 -3.64 1.73
N SER A 262 -6.81 -3.23 1.88
CA SER A 262 -5.71 -4.19 2.04
C SER A 262 -5.88 -5.04 3.29
N ALA A 263 -6.47 -4.51 4.37
CA ALA A 263 -6.66 -5.25 5.63
C ALA A 263 -7.33 -6.62 5.47
N TYR A 264 -8.30 -6.73 4.56
CA TYR A 264 -8.95 -7.99 4.18
C TYR A 264 -7.94 -9.02 3.65
N TYR A 265 -7.08 -8.58 2.74
CA TYR A 265 -6.03 -9.42 2.15
C TYR A 265 -4.86 -9.68 3.08
N ILE A 266 -4.55 -8.74 3.98
CA ILE A 266 -3.54 -8.95 5.03
C ILE A 266 -3.95 -10.11 5.93
N GLN A 267 -5.22 -10.15 6.33
CA GLN A 267 -5.74 -11.26 7.12
C GLN A 267 -5.72 -12.57 6.32
N ALA A 268 -6.15 -12.55 5.05
CA ALA A 268 -6.12 -13.72 4.17
C ALA A 268 -4.69 -14.26 3.99
N PHE A 269 -3.72 -13.39 3.75
CA PHE A 269 -2.32 -13.75 3.61
C PHE A 269 -1.76 -14.39 4.89
N LYS A 270 -2.13 -13.85 6.07
CA LYS A 270 -1.62 -14.37 7.34
C LYS A 270 -2.26 -15.69 7.75
N THR A 271 -3.53 -15.91 7.42
CA THR A 271 -4.30 -17.06 7.89
C THR A 271 -4.46 -18.17 6.85
N GLY A 272 -4.35 -17.83 5.56
CA GLY A 272 -4.71 -18.70 4.44
C GLY A 272 -6.20 -18.70 4.12
N GLU A 273 -7.02 -17.92 4.83
CA GLU A 273 -8.47 -17.86 4.65
C GLU A 273 -8.95 -16.42 4.52
N TYR A 274 -9.73 -16.14 3.49
CA TYR A 274 -10.37 -14.84 3.33
C TYR A 274 -11.40 -14.60 4.43
N PRO A 275 -11.35 -13.47 5.17
CA PRO A 275 -12.32 -13.19 6.21
C PRO A 275 -13.72 -12.96 5.61
N ALA A 276 -14.77 -13.26 6.38
CA ALA A 276 -16.13 -12.99 5.93
C ALA A 276 -16.37 -11.47 5.80
N ILE A 277 -16.96 -11.07 4.68
CA ILE A 277 -17.45 -9.70 4.49
C ILE A 277 -18.84 -9.60 5.11
N THR A 278 -18.96 -8.78 6.17
CA THR A 278 -20.19 -8.61 6.97
C THR A 278 -20.80 -7.22 6.85
N GLU A 279 -20.15 -6.31 6.14
CA GLU A 279 -20.59 -4.93 5.93
C GLU A 279 -20.32 -4.55 4.47
N ASP A 280 -21.24 -3.80 3.87
CA ASP A 280 -21.03 -3.29 2.51
C ASP A 280 -20.04 -2.15 2.55
N VAL A 281 -18.99 -2.26 1.74
CA VAL A 281 -17.98 -1.21 1.56
C VAL A 281 -17.67 -1.09 0.08
N ILE A 282 -17.59 0.14 -0.42
CA ILE A 282 -17.19 0.42 -1.80
C ILE A 282 -15.94 1.28 -1.78
N TYR A 283 -14.91 0.81 -2.48
CA TYR A 283 -13.67 1.54 -2.74
C TYR A 283 -13.62 1.88 -4.21
N PHE A 284 -13.23 3.11 -4.56
CA PHE A 284 -13.17 3.54 -5.94
C PHE A 284 -12.00 4.48 -6.19
N TRP A 285 -11.44 4.41 -7.39
CA TRP A 285 -10.33 5.27 -7.79
C TRP A 285 -10.30 5.58 -9.28
N LEU A 286 -9.75 6.75 -9.58
CA LEU A 286 -9.56 7.26 -10.93
C LEU A 286 -8.57 8.43 -10.92
N ARG A 287 -8.00 8.72 -12.11
CA ARG A 287 -7.22 9.94 -12.36
C ARG A 287 -8.15 11.17 -12.43
N PRO A 288 -7.62 12.40 -12.23
CA PRO A 288 -8.43 13.63 -12.27
C PRO A 288 -8.81 14.09 -13.68
N HIS A 289 -8.17 13.55 -14.71
CA HIS A 289 -8.35 13.96 -16.11
C HIS A 289 -8.02 12.80 -17.08
N PRO A 290 -8.38 12.90 -18.38
CA PRO A 290 -8.01 11.90 -19.38
C PRO A 290 -6.50 11.71 -19.46
N ALA A 291 -6.03 10.48 -19.71
CA ALA A 291 -4.62 10.19 -19.98
C ALA A 291 -4.11 10.97 -21.21
N GLY A 292 -4.98 11.16 -22.21
CA GLY A 292 -4.64 11.91 -23.41
C GLY A 292 -4.47 13.42 -23.23
N VAL A 293 -4.84 13.99 -22.07
CA VAL A 293 -4.97 15.46 -21.91
C VAL A 293 -3.67 16.21 -22.26
N THR A 294 -3.80 17.46 -22.70
CA THR A 294 -2.69 18.42 -22.76
C THR A 294 -2.88 19.42 -21.63
N ALA A 295 -1.97 19.41 -20.66
CA ALA A 295 -1.97 20.38 -19.58
C ALA A 295 -1.64 21.77 -20.17
N PHE A 296 -2.32 22.82 -19.70
CA PHE A 296 -2.20 24.16 -20.29
C PHE A 296 -1.21 25.09 -19.59
N ASP A 297 -0.68 24.70 -18.43
CA ASP A 297 0.25 25.50 -17.62
C ASP A 297 1.32 24.64 -16.93
N ASP A 298 1.67 23.49 -17.52
CA ASP A 298 2.73 22.62 -17.03
C ASP A 298 4.04 22.91 -17.77
N PRO A 299 5.12 23.31 -17.07
CA PRO A 299 6.42 23.49 -17.71
C PRO A 299 7.12 22.16 -18.06
N LEU A 300 6.67 21.04 -17.50
CA LEU A 300 7.24 19.72 -17.74
C LEU A 300 6.53 18.99 -18.90
N PRO A 301 7.25 18.10 -19.61
CA PRO A 301 6.61 17.24 -20.59
C PRO A 301 5.61 16.30 -19.90
N LYS A 302 4.66 15.76 -20.67
CA LYS A 302 3.80 14.67 -20.20
C LYS A 302 4.67 13.51 -19.69
N PRO A 303 4.34 12.88 -18.54
CA PRO A 303 5.18 11.82 -17.97
C PRO A 303 5.39 10.66 -18.93
N GLU A 304 6.52 9.96 -18.77
CA GLU A 304 6.75 8.69 -19.46
C GLU A 304 5.63 7.71 -19.16
N HIS A 305 5.30 6.87 -20.15
CA HIS A 305 4.28 5.83 -20.08
C HIS A 305 2.84 6.33 -19.81
N TRP A 306 2.57 7.62 -19.98
CA TRP A 306 1.21 8.16 -19.85
C TRP A 306 0.17 7.40 -20.69
N ASP A 307 0.58 6.83 -21.82
CA ASP A 307 -0.23 6.09 -22.78
C ASP A 307 -0.56 4.66 -22.33
N TRP A 308 0.05 4.19 -21.24
CA TRP A 308 -0.33 2.94 -20.58
C TRP A 308 -1.60 3.10 -19.74
N ALA A 309 -1.96 4.35 -19.44
CA ALA A 309 -3.04 4.69 -18.55
C ALA A 309 -4.40 4.58 -19.28
N VAL A 310 -5.36 3.88 -18.67
CA VAL A 310 -6.70 3.58 -19.20
C VAL A 310 -7.75 4.43 -18.50
N ASP A 311 -8.56 5.17 -19.26
CA ASP A 311 -9.54 6.12 -18.72
C ASP A 311 -10.82 5.42 -18.22
N ARG A 312 -10.74 4.90 -16.98
CA ARG A 312 -11.83 4.20 -16.29
C ARG A 312 -11.95 4.66 -14.84
N LEU A 313 -13.18 4.60 -14.33
CA LEU A 313 -13.44 4.52 -12.89
C LEU A 313 -13.29 3.06 -12.49
N TRP A 314 -12.39 2.78 -11.56
CA TRP A 314 -12.14 1.45 -11.02
C TRP A 314 -12.78 1.33 -9.64
N VAL A 315 -13.37 0.17 -9.36
CA VAL A 315 -14.13 -0.06 -8.14
C VAL A 315 -13.88 -1.46 -7.60
N ALA A 316 -13.74 -1.56 -6.29
CA ALA A 316 -13.88 -2.80 -5.54
C ALA A 316 -15.09 -2.66 -4.59
N ALA A 317 -16.14 -3.42 -4.85
CA ALA A 317 -17.33 -3.48 -4.01
C ALA A 317 -17.29 -4.74 -3.14
N PHE A 318 -17.19 -4.57 -1.84
CA PHE A 318 -17.24 -5.60 -0.83
C PHE A 318 -18.70 -5.71 -0.42
N CYS A 319 -19.39 -6.75 -0.88
CA CYS A 319 -20.81 -6.92 -0.60
C CYS A 319 -21.04 -7.98 0.49
N ALA A 320 -21.76 -7.59 1.53
CA ALA A 320 -22.10 -8.44 2.69
C ALA A 320 -23.20 -9.48 2.40
N ASP A 321 -23.92 -9.29 1.29
CA ASP A 321 -24.84 -10.23 0.65
C ASP A 321 -24.94 -9.82 -0.83
N SER A 322 -25.78 -10.46 -1.64
CA SER A 322 -26.04 -9.99 -3.00
C SER A 322 -26.50 -8.52 -3.00
N CYS A 323 -25.97 -7.75 -3.94
CA CYS A 323 -26.12 -6.30 -4.00
C CYS A 323 -26.24 -5.84 -5.47
N THR A 324 -26.79 -4.63 -5.66
CA THR A 324 -26.69 -3.87 -6.91
C THR A 324 -25.74 -2.70 -6.66
N VAL A 325 -24.85 -2.42 -7.62
CA VAL A 325 -23.94 -1.28 -7.57
C VAL A 325 -24.20 -0.36 -8.76
N THR A 326 -24.36 0.93 -8.50
CA THR A 326 -24.48 1.95 -9.55
C THR A 326 -23.31 2.91 -9.49
N LEU A 327 -22.60 3.03 -10.61
CA LEU A 327 -21.44 3.88 -10.78
C LEU A 327 -21.76 5.01 -11.74
N GLN A 328 -21.38 6.24 -11.38
CA GLN A 328 -21.64 7.42 -12.18
C GLN A 328 -20.45 8.37 -12.19
N VAL A 329 -20.12 8.91 -13.36
CA VAL A 329 -19.22 10.05 -13.53
C VAL A 329 -19.92 11.08 -14.39
N GLY A 330 -20.18 12.26 -13.83
CA GLY A 330 -20.96 13.30 -14.50
C GLY A 330 -22.33 12.80 -14.96
N SER A 331 -22.59 12.85 -16.26
CA SER A 331 -23.86 12.39 -16.87
C SER A 331 -23.86 10.90 -17.26
N TYR A 332 -22.71 10.23 -17.25
CA TYR A 332 -22.61 8.82 -17.62
C TYR A 332 -22.75 7.94 -16.38
N SER A 333 -23.68 6.99 -16.41
CA SER A 333 -23.91 6.01 -15.34
C SER A 333 -24.05 4.60 -15.89
N GLN A 334 -23.75 3.62 -15.05
CA GLN A 334 -23.95 2.21 -15.33
C GLN A 334 -24.25 1.46 -14.03
N GLU A 335 -25.23 0.57 -14.10
CA GLU A 335 -25.68 -0.30 -13.01
C GLU A 335 -25.14 -1.72 -13.20
N PHE A 336 -24.84 -2.39 -12.08
CA PHE A 336 -24.37 -3.76 -11.99
C PHE A 336 -25.25 -4.52 -10.99
N ASP A 337 -26.16 -5.33 -11.51
CA ASP A 337 -27.12 -6.10 -10.71
C ASP A 337 -26.61 -7.51 -10.37
N ASN A 338 -27.21 -8.11 -9.34
CA ASN A 338 -26.98 -9.49 -8.92
C ASN A 338 -25.49 -9.79 -8.64
N LEU A 339 -24.77 -8.82 -8.09
CA LEU A 339 -23.41 -9.04 -7.63
C LEU A 339 -23.44 -10.02 -6.47
N SER A 340 -22.44 -10.88 -6.39
CA SER A 340 -22.38 -11.93 -5.37
C SER A 340 -21.86 -11.37 -4.05
N HIS A 341 -22.17 -12.05 -2.95
CA HIS A 341 -21.43 -11.90 -1.70
C HIS A 341 -19.92 -12.02 -1.97
N GLY A 342 -19.12 -11.15 -1.35
CA GLY A 342 -17.67 -11.13 -1.55
C GLY A 342 -17.16 -9.85 -2.21
N VAL A 343 -15.94 -9.93 -2.74
CA VAL A 343 -15.28 -8.83 -3.45
C VAL A 343 -15.67 -8.86 -4.92
N ASN A 344 -16.22 -7.75 -5.42
CA ASN A 344 -16.62 -7.56 -6.81
C ASN A 344 -15.75 -6.48 -7.44
N LYS A 345 -14.96 -6.84 -8.46
CA LYS A 345 -14.13 -5.93 -9.25
C LYS A 345 -14.96 -5.32 -10.39
N LEU A 346 -15.31 -4.04 -10.31
CA LEU A 346 -16.18 -3.33 -11.26
C LEU A 346 -15.47 -2.12 -11.88
N SER A 347 -15.83 -1.77 -13.12
CA SER A 347 -15.30 -0.54 -13.73
C SER A 347 -16.21 -0.03 -14.84
N ILE A 348 -16.18 1.30 -15.05
CA ILE A 348 -16.90 1.97 -16.13
C ILE A 348 -15.94 2.88 -16.92
N PRO A 349 -16.14 3.02 -18.24
CA PRO A 349 -15.34 3.96 -19.03
C PRO A 349 -15.67 5.42 -18.66
N LEU A 350 -14.66 6.28 -18.61
CA LEU A 350 -14.84 7.72 -18.33
C LEU A 350 -15.33 8.46 -19.58
N LYS A 351 -16.65 8.40 -19.82
CA LYS A 351 -17.32 9.00 -21.00
C LYS A 351 -17.94 10.39 -20.76
N SER A 352 -17.91 10.87 -19.52
CA SER A 352 -18.42 12.19 -19.14
C SER A 352 -17.51 12.78 -18.07
N TYR A 353 -17.54 14.10 -17.94
CA TYR A 353 -16.84 14.87 -16.90
C TYR A 353 -17.82 15.26 -15.79
N GLY A 354 -17.32 15.45 -14.58
CA GLY A 354 -18.08 15.91 -13.42
C GLY A 354 -17.89 15.04 -12.16
N PRO A 355 -18.81 15.17 -11.19
CA PRO A 355 -18.77 14.44 -9.94
C PRO A 355 -18.78 12.92 -10.14
N VAL A 356 -18.11 12.21 -9.23
CA VAL A 356 -18.10 10.74 -9.17
C VAL A 356 -19.10 10.31 -8.12
N THR A 357 -20.05 9.45 -8.46
CA THR A 357 -21.02 8.93 -7.49
C THR A 357 -20.98 7.41 -7.51
N VAL A 358 -20.93 6.82 -6.32
CA VAL A 358 -20.99 5.37 -6.11
C VAL A 358 -22.19 5.05 -5.22
N LYS A 359 -22.99 4.08 -5.64
CA LYS A 359 -24.15 3.61 -4.89
C LYS A 359 -24.11 2.10 -4.72
N VAL A 360 -24.54 1.64 -3.56
CA VAL A 360 -24.80 0.23 -3.30
C VAL A 360 -26.24 0.14 -2.81
N SER A 361 -27.04 -0.68 -3.48
CA SER A 361 -28.45 -0.87 -3.17
C SER A 361 -28.72 -2.33 -2.84
N ARG A 362 -29.57 -2.56 -1.84
CA ARG A 362 -30.07 -3.88 -1.44
C ARG A 362 -31.57 -3.79 -1.24
N ASP A 363 -32.31 -4.74 -1.82
CA ASP A 363 -33.78 -4.79 -1.76
C ASP A 363 -34.47 -3.49 -2.20
N GLY A 364 -33.84 -2.75 -3.12
CA GLY A 364 -34.34 -1.46 -3.62
C GLY A 364 -34.09 -0.25 -2.69
N GLU A 365 -33.36 -0.42 -1.59
CA GLU A 365 -32.89 0.67 -0.73
C GLU A 365 -31.39 0.93 -0.95
N ASP A 366 -31.01 2.20 -1.14
CA ASP A 366 -29.62 2.63 -1.22
C ASP A 366 -29.00 2.56 0.20
N VAL A 367 -28.15 1.55 0.43
CA VAL A 367 -27.39 1.40 1.68
C VAL A 367 -26.12 2.25 1.67
N ILE A 368 -25.63 2.60 0.48
CA ILE A 368 -24.57 3.58 0.24
C ILE A 368 -25.03 4.47 -0.92
N ASP A 369 -24.96 5.79 -0.73
CA ASP A 369 -25.08 6.80 -1.78
C ASP A 369 -24.05 7.91 -1.49
N TYR A 370 -22.95 7.89 -2.22
CA TYR A 370 -21.79 8.73 -1.91
C TYR A 370 -21.23 9.44 -3.15
N THR A 371 -21.08 10.76 -3.01
CA THR A 371 -20.39 11.66 -3.95
C THR A 371 -19.35 12.45 -3.15
N PRO A 372 -18.04 12.34 -3.45
CA PRO A 372 -17.04 13.15 -2.78
C PRO A 372 -17.21 14.62 -3.18
N SER A 373 -17.17 15.52 -2.19
CA SER A 373 -17.34 16.96 -2.42
C SER A 373 -16.05 17.67 -2.84
N ASP A 374 -14.91 17.00 -2.68
CA ASP A 374 -13.57 17.53 -2.89
C ASP A 374 -12.93 17.09 -4.22
N PHE A 375 -13.62 16.26 -5.01
CA PHE A 375 -13.08 15.70 -6.25
C PHE A 375 -14.11 15.60 -7.37
N GLU A 376 -13.67 15.90 -8.59
CA GLU A 376 -14.41 15.70 -9.83
C GLU A 376 -13.46 15.31 -10.97
N TYR A 377 -13.94 14.50 -11.92
CA TYR A 377 -13.20 14.20 -13.13
C TYR A 377 -13.35 15.34 -14.15
N ARG A 378 -12.24 15.91 -14.63
CA ARG A 378 -12.22 17.15 -15.41
C ARG A 378 -11.68 16.94 -16.82
N GLU A 379 -12.19 17.74 -17.76
CA GLU A 379 -11.74 17.73 -19.16
C GLU A 379 -10.35 18.34 -19.34
N SER A 380 -9.98 19.29 -18.47
CA SER A 380 -8.72 20.03 -18.54
C SER A 380 -7.99 20.04 -17.20
N THR A 381 -6.68 20.25 -17.26
CA THR A 381 -5.82 20.35 -16.09
C THR A 381 -4.75 21.43 -16.30
N MET A 382 -4.36 22.10 -15.22
CA MET A 382 -3.24 23.04 -15.22
C MET A 382 -1.91 22.32 -15.39
N ALA A 383 -1.70 21.27 -14.57
CA ALA A 383 -0.51 20.42 -14.57
C ALA A 383 -0.89 18.94 -14.74
N TYR A 384 0.00 18.13 -15.29
CA TYR A 384 -0.21 16.70 -15.41
C TYR A 384 -0.27 16.06 -14.02
N ASN A 385 -1.32 15.28 -13.76
CA ASN A 385 -1.44 14.50 -12.54
C ASN A 385 -2.00 13.10 -12.87
N TYR A 386 -1.14 12.10 -12.81
CA TYR A 386 -1.49 10.70 -13.00
C TYR A 386 -1.57 9.95 -11.67
N ASN A 387 -1.58 10.66 -10.54
CA ASN A 387 -1.93 10.08 -9.26
C ASN A 387 -3.42 9.69 -9.24
N ALA A 388 -3.78 8.75 -8.37
CA ALA A 388 -5.15 8.27 -8.23
C ALA A 388 -5.84 9.01 -7.08
N TYR A 389 -7.04 9.53 -7.33
CA TYR A 389 -7.94 9.88 -6.23
C TYR A 389 -8.59 8.58 -5.75
N VAL A 390 -8.56 8.31 -4.44
CA VAL A 390 -9.15 7.10 -3.87
C VAL A 390 -10.23 7.48 -2.86
N GLY A 391 -11.47 7.17 -3.20
CA GLY A 391 -12.61 7.32 -2.31
C GLY A 391 -13.04 5.98 -1.70
N SER A 392 -13.72 6.06 -0.57
CA SER A 392 -14.41 4.90 0.01
C SER A 392 -15.68 5.33 0.74
N ALA A 393 -16.65 4.42 0.81
CA ALA A 393 -17.86 4.57 1.59
C ALA A 393 -18.30 3.21 2.14
N SER A 394 -18.89 3.22 3.33
CA SER A 394 -19.43 2.03 4.01
C SER A 394 -20.89 2.24 4.35
N ALA A 395 -21.66 1.16 4.39
CA ALA A 395 -23.04 1.20 4.86
C ALA A 395 -23.03 1.58 6.35
N SER A 396 -23.76 2.62 6.74
CA SER A 396 -23.92 2.91 8.17
C SER A 396 -24.53 1.70 8.86
N PRO A 397 -24.05 1.29 10.06
CA PRO A 397 -24.61 0.15 10.77
C PRO A 397 -26.10 0.37 10.97
N THR A 398 -26.90 -0.38 10.21
CA THR A 398 -28.35 -0.27 10.24
C THR A 398 -28.78 -0.69 11.63
N LYS A 399 -29.49 0.17 12.38
CA LYS A 399 -30.17 -0.24 13.61
C LYS A 399 -30.97 -1.49 13.26
N ALA A 400 -30.60 -2.62 13.85
CA ALA A 400 -31.32 -3.87 13.68
C ALA A 400 -32.82 -3.58 13.81
N LYS A 401 -33.58 -3.84 12.73
CA LYS A 401 -35.04 -3.77 12.77
C LYS A 401 -35.47 -4.63 13.95
N SER A 402 -35.95 -4.01 15.03
CA SER A 402 -36.56 -4.75 16.12
C SER A 402 -37.71 -5.53 15.49
N LEU A 403 -37.59 -6.85 15.46
CA LEU A 403 -38.72 -7.71 15.20
C LEU A 403 -39.75 -7.34 16.28
N VAL A 404 -40.82 -6.67 15.84
CA VAL A 404 -41.98 -6.39 16.65
C VAL A 404 -42.54 -7.77 17.01
N GLU A 405 -42.38 -8.16 18.27
CA GLU A 405 -43.07 -9.33 18.81
C GLU A 405 -44.57 -9.10 18.69
N ASP A 406 -45.23 -10.05 18.03
CA ASP A 406 -46.66 -10.14 17.88
C ASP A 406 -47.37 -10.00 19.23
N THR A 407 -48.39 -9.16 19.23
CA THR A 407 -49.31 -8.95 20.34
C THR A 407 -50.07 -10.24 20.67
N PHE A 408 -49.77 -10.84 21.82
CA PHE A 408 -50.69 -11.77 22.46
C PHE A 408 -51.87 -11.00 23.10
N PRO A 409 -53.13 -11.42 22.89
CA PRO A 409 -54.25 -10.85 23.63
C PRO A 409 -54.24 -11.40 25.05
N VAL A 410 -54.10 -10.52 26.03
CA VAL A 410 -54.33 -10.85 27.44
C VAL A 410 -55.84 -10.89 27.65
N GLU A 411 -56.41 -12.09 27.67
CA GLU A 411 -57.69 -12.34 28.32
C GLU A 411 -57.53 -12.01 29.82
N GLY A 412 -58.46 -11.20 30.32
CA GLY A 412 -58.52 -10.87 31.72
C GLY A 412 -58.89 -12.09 32.55
N ASP A 413 -58.31 -12.17 33.73
CA ASP A 413 -59.13 -12.54 34.88
C ASP A 413 -58.71 -11.77 36.13
N SER A 414 -59.74 -11.21 36.74
CA SER A 414 -59.74 -10.68 38.09
C SER A 414 -59.54 -11.81 39.10
N SER A 415 -58.80 -11.55 40.16
CA SER A 415 -59.29 -11.62 41.56
C SER A 415 -58.29 -12.18 42.60
N TRP A 416 -58.29 -11.46 43.73
CA TRP A 416 -57.91 -11.83 45.10
C TRP A 416 -56.45 -11.74 45.58
N LEU A 417 -56.33 -10.88 46.62
CA LEU A 417 -55.31 -10.66 47.66
C LEU A 417 -54.14 -9.72 47.36
#